data_AF-A0A948SNE2-F1
#
_entry.id   AF-A0A948SNE2-F1
#
_cell.length_a   1.000
_cell.length_b   1.000
_cell.length_c   1.000
_cell.angle_alpha   90.00
_cell.angle_beta   90.00
_cell.angle_gamma   90.00
#
_symmetry.space_group_name_H-M   'P 1'
#
loop_
_entity.id
_entity.type
_entity.pdbx_description
1 polymer ?
#
loop_
_entity_poly.entity_id
_entity_poly.type
_entity_poly.pdbx_seq_one_letter_code
_entity_poly.pdbx_strand_id
1 'polypeptide(L)'
;MPKQKSHRGLLKRIKLTKSGKVRFKAPNSRHIKSNKTGTQVQSYRKSRYARTGDLRYLKKLLNRGLRSEEQHVADEKAREASKAAAK
;
A
#
# COMPACT_ATOMS: atom_id res chain seq x y z
N MET A 1 29.29 14.32 6.90
CA MET A 1 28.23 14.48 5.89
C MET A 1 26.95 13.77 6.35
N PRO A 2 25.84 14.50 6.62
CA PRO A 2 24.62 13.88 7.13
C PRO A 2 23.86 13.15 6.01
N LYS A 3 23.73 11.82 6.11
CA LYS A 3 22.94 10.99 5.16
C LYS A 3 21.50 10.84 5.67
N GLN A 4 20.52 11.05 4.80
CA GLN A 4 19.11 10.87 5.15
C GLN A 4 18.79 9.38 5.36
N LYS A 5 18.53 8.99 6.61
CA LYS A 5 18.17 7.62 6.99
C LYS A 5 16.67 7.40 6.83
N SER A 6 16.27 6.18 6.45
CA SER A 6 14.85 5.82 6.39
C SER A 6 14.22 5.82 7.79
N HIS A 7 12.97 6.29 7.86
CA HIS A 7 12.25 6.39 9.12
C HIS A 7 11.93 5.01 9.74
N ARG A 8 12.57 4.70 10.88
CA ARG A 8 12.50 3.38 11.53
C ARG A 8 11.10 3.01 12.02
N GLY A 9 10.35 3.98 12.56
CA GLY A 9 8.99 3.73 13.05
C GLY A 9 8.02 3.32 11.95
N LEU A 10 8.26 3.82 10.73
CA LEU A 10 7.43 3.51 9.57
C LEU A 10 7.77 2.13 9.00
N LEU A 11 9.06 1.79 8.91
CA LEU A 11 9.50 0.46 8.46
C LEU A 11 8.96 -0.70 9.33
N LYS A 12 8.68 -0.46 10.61
CA LYS A 12 8.04 -1.46 11.48
C LYS A 12 6.56 -1.71 11.15
N ARG A 13 5.89 -0.75 10.52
CA ARG A 13 4.43 -0.76 10.29
C ARG A 13 4.04 -1.14 8.87
N ILE A 14 4.93 -0.92 7.90
CA ILE A 14 4.65 -1.16 6.48
C ILE A 14 5.57 -2.21 5.88
N LYS A 15 5.11 -2.86 4.80
CA LYS A 15 5.93 -3.71 3.93
C LYS A 15 5.85 -3.20 2.50
N LEU A 16 6.94 -3.31 1.75
CA LEU A 16 6.98 -2.96 0.33
C LEU A 16 6.78 -4.23 -0.51
N THR A 17 5.95 -4.15 -1.56
CA THR A 17 5.84 -5.23 -2.56
C THR A 17 6.93 -5.10 -3.62
N LYS A 18 7.14 -6.16 -4.42
CA LYS A 18 8.04 -6.13 -5.59
C LYS A 18 7.71 -4.97 -6.55
N SER A 19 6.42 -4.69 -6.73
CA SER A 19 5.93 -3.59 -7.58
C SER A 19 6.07 -2.19 -6.97
N GLY A 20 6.55 -2.07 -5.72
CA GLY A 20 6.73 -0.78 -5.04
C GLY A 20 5.46 -0.23 -4.38
N LYS A 21 4.40 -1.03 -4.24
CA LYS A 21 3.21 -0.67 -3.45
C LYS A 21 3.52 -0.77 -1.97
N VAL A 22 3.00 0.17 -1.18
CA VAL A 22 3.11 0.16 0.28
C VAL A 22 1.93 -0.61 0.86
N ARG A 23 2.21 -1.75 1.50
CA ARG A 23 1.21 -2.59 2.18
C ARG A 23 1.19 -2.29 3.67
N PHE A 24 -0.01 -2.15 4.22
CA PHE A 24 -0.24 -1.93 5.65
C PHE A 24 -1.45 -2.73 6.16
N LYS A 25 -1.57 -2.84 7.50
CA LYS A 25 -2.68 -3.53 8.16
C LYS A 25 -3.80 -2.54 8.51
N ALA A 26 -5.05 -2.99 8.40
CA ALA A 26 -6.21 -2.15 8.73
C ALA A 26 -6.18 -1.69 10.20
N PRO A 27 -6.48 -0.41 10.49
CA PRO A 27 -6.68 0.07 11.86
C PRO A 27 -7.94 -0.55 12.47
N ASN A 28 -8.10 -0.42 13.80
CA ASN A 28 -9.28 -0.87 14.56
C ASN A 28 -9.57 -2.39 14.55
N SER A 29 -8.60 -3.22 14.14
CA SER A 29 -8.78 -4.67 14.03
C SER A 29 -8.45 -5.46 15.30
N ARG A 30 -7.95 -4.82 16.37
CA ARG A 30 -7.38 -5.52 17.54
C ARG A 30 -8.41 -5.77 18.65
N HIS A 31 -9.11 -4.73 19.10
CA HIS A 31 -10.05 -4.79 20.23
C HIS A 31 -11.44 -4.30 19.83
N ILE A 32 -12.41 -4.54 20.73
CA ILE A 32 -13.82 -4.13 20.61
C ILE A 32 -14.38 -4.59 19.26
N LYS A 33 -14.50 -5.91 19.12
CA LYS A 33 -15.09 -6.56 17.92
C LYS A 33 -16.54 -6.98 18.14
N SER A 34 -17.01 -7.01 19.38
CA SER A 34 -18.36 -7.43 19.75
C SER A 34 -19.44 -6.55 19.12
N ASN A 35 -19.20 -5.24 18.99
CA ASN A 35 -20.12 -4.29 18.38
C ASN A 35 -19.96 -4.15 16.85
N LYS A 36 -19.02 -4.88 16.24
CA LYS A 36 -18.73 -4.77 14.81
C LYS A 36 -19.44 -5.89 14.06
N THR A 37 -19.91 -5.58 12.85
CA THR A 37 -20.53 -6.58 12.00
C THR A 37 -19.49 -7.60 11.52
N GLY A 38 -19.93 -8.85 11.28
CA GLY A 38 -19.05 -9.91 10.79
C GLY A 38 -18.37 -9.53 9.47
N THR A 39 -19.10 -8.87 8.57
CA THR A 39 -18.59 -8.35 7.29
C THR A 39 -17.49 -7.31 7.48
N GLN A 40 -17.65 -6.39 8.44
CA GLN A 40 -16.63 -5.41 8.78
C GLN A 40 -15.37 -6.07 9.34
N VAL A 41 -15.51 -7.06 10.23
CA VAL A 41 -14.38 -7.81 10.80
C VAL A 41 -13.62 -8.58 9.71
N GLN A 42 -14.33 -9.18 8.75
CA GLN A 42 -13.72 -9.84 7.60
C GLN A 42 -12.96 -8.85 6.70
N SER A 43 -13.49 -7.63 6.51
CA SER A 43 -12.83 -6.60 5.70
C SER A 43 -11.43 -6.23 6.20
N TYR A 44 -11.19 -6.30 7.52
CA TYR A 44 -9.89 -6.00 8.13
C TYR A 44 -8.80 -7.04 7.84
N ARG A 45 -9.19 -8.25 7.42
CA ARG A 45 -8.25 -9.32 7.05
C ARG A 45 -7.64 -9.09 5.67
N LYS A 46 -8.30 -8.30 4.82
CA LYS A 46 -7.83 -7.99 3.46
C LYS A 46 -6.59 -7.10 3.51
N SER A 47 -5.63 -7.37 2.63
CA SER A 47 -4.46 -6.51 2.46
C SER A 47 -4.89 -5.14 1.94
N ARG A 48 -4.34 -4.06 2.51
CA ARG A 48 -4.61 -2.69 2.05
C ARG A 48 -3.31 -2.03 1.57
N TYR A 49 -3.46 -1.14 0.60
CA TYR A 49 -2.35 -0.43 -0.04
C TYR A 49 -2.52 1.08 0.08
N ALA A 50 -1.39 1.80 0.09
CA ALA A 50 -1.42 3.26 0.16
C ALA A 50 -1.99 3.87 -1.12
N ARG A 51 -2.78 4.93 -0.93
CA ARG A 51 -3.37 5.72 -2.02
C ARG A 51 -2.42 6.81 -2.48
N THR A 52 -2.75 7.43 -3.61
CA THR A 52 -1.88 8.43 -4.25
C THR A 52 -1.60 9.64 -3.34
N GLY A 53 -2.56 10.05 -2.50
CA GLY A 53 -2.39 11.17 -1.55
C GLY A 53 -1.26 10.95 -0.53
N ASP A 54 -1.15 9.76 0.03
CA ASP A 54 -0.17 9.45 1.09
C ASP A 54 1.27 9.34 0.55
N LEU A 55 1.43 9.05 -0.75
CA LEU A 55 2.73 8.76 -1.33
C LEU A 55 3.73 9.90 -1.21
N ARG A 56 3.28 11.16 -1.27
CA ARG A 56 4.17 12.33 -1.18
C ARG A 56 4.97 12.31 0.13
N TYR A 57 4.32 11.97 1.24
CA TYR A 57 4.95 11.90 2.55
C TYR A 57 5.78 10.63 2.70
N LEU A 58 5.25 9.49 2.22
CA LEU A 58 5.94 8.20 2.29
C LEU A 58 7.27 8.20 1.52
N LYS A 59 7.33 8.84 0.35
CA LYS A 59 8.56 8.98 -0.44
C LYS A 59 9.64 9.76 0.33
N LYS A 60 9.26 10.86 0.98
CA LYS A 60 10.18 11.69 1.80
C LYS A 60 10.73 10.97 3.03
N LEU A 61 9.94 10.08 3.64
CA LEU A 61 10.34 9.35 4.86
C LEU A 61 11.21 8.11 4.57
N LEU A 62 11.00 7.48 3.41
CA LEU A 62 11.67 6.25 3.04
C LEU A 62 12.83 6.45 2.06
N ASN A 63 12.88 7.59 1.36
CA ASN A 63 13.84 7.89 0.30
C ASN A 63 13.83 6.82 -0.80
N ARG A 64 12.63 6.38 -1.21
CA ARG A 64 12.41 5.31 -2.20
C ARG A 64 11.34 5.70 -3.21
N GLY A 65 11.46 5.18 -4.43
CA GLY A 65 10.42 5.26 -5.46
C GLY A 65 9.25 4.34 -5.13
N LEU A 66 8.13 4.91 -4.70
CA LEU A 66 6.90 4.19 -4.35
C LEU A 66 5.82 4.40 -5.40
N ARG A 67 5.01 3.36 -5.63
CA ARG A 67 3.82 3.36 -6.50
C ARG A 67 2.53 3.29 -5.68
N SER A 68 1.47 3.91 -6.18
CA SER A 68 0.14 3.83 -5.55
C SER A 68 -0.58 2.57 -6.03
N GLU A 69 -1.62 2.18 -5.30
CA GLU A 69 -2.53 1.13 -5.76
C GLU A 69 -3.13 1.46 -7.13
N GLU A 70 -3.60 2.69 -7.31
CA GLU A 70 -4.23 3.19 -8.55
C GLU A 70 -3.28 3.12 -9.74
N GLN A 71 -2.04 3.61 -9.57
CA GLN A 71 -1.02 3.57 -10.62
C GLN A 71 -0.72 2.14 -11.04
N HIS A 72 -0.58 1.23 -10.09
CA HIS A 72 -0.30 -0.16 -10.41
C HIS A 72 -1.48 -0.84 -11.11
N VAL A 73 -2.72 -0.57 -10.70
CA VAL A 73 -3.90 -1.11 -11.38
C VAL A 73 -4.00 -0.56 -12.81
N ALA A 74 -3.70 0.72 -13.02
CA ALA A 74 -3.64 1.31 -14.36
C ALA A 74 -2.54 0.67 -15.22
N ASP A 75 -1.35 0.45 -14.66
CA ASP A 75 -0.24 -0.21 -15.35
C ASP A 75 -0.60 -1.64 -15.79
N GLU A 76 -1.26 -2.43 -14.92
CA GLU A 76 -1.69 -3.79 -15.28
C GLU A 76 -2.78 -3.77 -16.37
N LYS A 77 -3.76 -2.85 -16.28
CA LYS A 77 -4.77 -2.68 -17.32
C LYS A 77 -4.17 -2.31 -18.67
N ALA A 78 -3.19 -1.40 -18.69
CA ALA A 78 -2.48 -1.01 -19.91
C ALA A 78 -1.72 -2.20 -20.52
N ARG A 79 -1.09 -3.03 -19.69
CA ARG A 79 -0.41 -4.27 -20.13
C ARG A 79 -1.37 -5.31 -20.69
N GLU A 80 -2.54 -5.47 -20.07
CA GLU A 80 -3.58 -6.37 -20.56
C GLU A 80 -4.10 -5.90 -21.93
N ALA A 81 -4.37 -4.59 -22.08
CA ALA A 81 -4.78 -4.00 -23.34
C ALA A 81 -3.72 -4.17 -24.44
N SER A 82 -2.43 -3.93 -24.14
CA SER A 82 -1.35 -4.12 -25.12
C SER A 82 -1.19 -5.58 -25.53
N LYS A 83 -1.39 -6.53 -24.61
CA LYS A 83 -1.34 -7.97 -24.91
C LYS A 83 -2.53 -8.40 -25.77
N ALA A 84 -3.72 -7.85 -25.51
CA ALA A 84 -4.91 -8.13 -26.30
C ALA A 84 -4.80 -7.57 -27.73
N ALA A 85 -4.20 -6.40 -27.91
CA ALA A 85 -3.97 -5.81 -29.23
C ALA A 85 -2.85 -6.51 -30.04
N ALA A 86 -1.94 -7.19 -29.36
CA ALA A 86 -0.85 -7.96 -29.99
C ALA A 86 -1.24 -9.41 -30.33
N LYS A 87 -2.44 -9.84 -29.92
CA LYS A 87 -3.01 -11.16 -30.23
C LYS A 87 -4.04 -11.02 -31.34
#